data_AF-A0A397DXN9-F1
#
_entry.id   AF-A0A397DXN9-F1
#
_cell.length_a   1.000
_cell.length_b   1.000
_cell.length_c   1.000
_cell.angle_alpha   90.00
_cell.angle_beta   90.00
_cell.angle_gamma   90.00
#
_symmetry.space_group_name_H-M   'P 1'
#
loop_
_entity.id
_entity.type
_entity.pdbx_description
1 polymer ?
#
loop_
_entity_poly.entity_id
_entity_poly.type
_entity_poly.pdbx_seq_one_letter_code
_entity_poly.pdbx_strand_id
1 'polypeptide(L)'
;MHGGGPTVTAGKPLDAVYVDENVELVTTGCANMMQHIRNALKFGVSVVVSVNRFASDSDREIQIVQAKALEAGASAAIECNHWAKGGAGAVALGEAVAAACAAPSNAFRFLYPVESSIEQKVESVCKQIYGADAVAYSPLALEKIQLFTACGYDLLPICMAKTHLSFSTDPTKKNVPT
;
A
#
# COMPACT_ATOMS: atom_id res chain seq x y z
N MET A 1 -10.80 -9.23 3.42
CA MET A 1 -11.37 -8.42 2.31
C MET A 1 -10.58 -8.54 1.01
N HIS A 2 -9.29 -8.19 0.96
CA HIS A 2 -8.50 -8.25 -0.28
C HIS A 2 -8.32 -9.66 -0.87
N GLY A 3 -8.56 -10.72 -0.09
CA GLY A 3 -8.55 -12.10 -0.57
C GLY A 3 -9.75 -12.52 -1.44
N GLY A 4 -10.72 -11.61 -1.70
CA GLY A 4 -11.90 -11.93 -2.53
C GLY A 4 -13.15 -12.30 -1.72
N GLY A 5 -13.20 -11.98 -0.43
CA GLY A 5 -14.38 -12.21 0.40
C GLY A 5 -15.53 -11.25 0.08
N PRO A 6 -16.73 -11.48 0.65
CA PRO A 6 -17.92 -10.67 0.42
C PRO A 6 -17.74 -9.18 0.76
N THR A 7 -18.52 -8.31 0.14
CA THR A 7 -18.46 -6.87 0.40
C THR A 7 -18.86 -6.54 1.83
N VAL A 8 -17.97 -5.89 2.57
CA VAL A 8 -18.28 -5.36 3.90
C VAL A 8 -19.05 -4.04 3.76
N THR A 9 -20.23 -3.96 4.37
CA THR A 9 -21.07 -2.76 4.40
C THR A 9 -21.17 -2.24 5.83
N ALA A 10 -20.89 -0.96 6.04
CA ALA A 10 -21.01 -0.35 7.36
C ALA A 10 -22.41 -0.53 7.95
N GLY A 11 -22.49 -0.94 9.21
CA GLY A 11 -23.75 -1.19 9.92
C GLY A 11 -24.40 -2.56 9.65
N LYS A 12 -23.84 -3.39 8.76
CA LYS A 12 -24.27 -4.79 8.61
C LYS A 12 -23.32 -5.73 9.34
N PRO A 13 -23.81 -6.87 9.88
CA PRO A 13 -22.94 -7.92 10.40
C PRO A 13 -21.91 -8.35 9.35
N LEU A 14 -20.70 -8.67 9.82
CA LEU A 14 -19.69 -9.27 8.96
C LEU A 14 -20.11 -10.67 8.54
N ASP A 15 -19.73 -11.05 7.33
CA ASP A 15 -19.86 -12.43 6.87
C ASP A 15 -19.00 -13.37 7.73
N ALA A 16 -19.43 -14.64 7.87
CA ALA A 16 -18.73 -15.67 8.62
C ALA A 16 -17.25 -15.79 8.22
N VAL A 17 -16.95 -15.61 6.92
CA VAL A 17 -15.57 -15.68 6.41
C VAL A 17 -14.62 -14.60 6.94
N TYR A 18 -15.14 -13.62 7.68
CA TYR A 18 -14.35 -12.56 8.32
C TYR A 18 -14.31 -12.65 9.85
N VAL A 19 -15.07 -13.59 10.44
CA VAL A 19 -15.11 -13.81 11.90
C VAL A 19 -14.58 -15.18 12.30
N ASP A 20 -14.59 -16.14 11.37
CA ASP A 20 -13.95 -17.45 11.53
C ASP A 20 -12.56 -17.44 10.86
N GLU A 21 -11.64 -18.26 11.38
CA GLU A 21 -10.28 -18.41 10.82
C GLU A 21 -10.36 -18.78 9.33
N ASN A 22 -9.73 -17.98 8.47
CA ASN A 22 -9.63 -18.24 7.04
C ASN A 22 -8.22 -17.91 6.50
N VAL A 23 -7.31 -18.85 6.74
CA VAL A 23 -5.91 -18.80 6.30
C VAL A 23 -5.76 -18.56 4.80
N GLU A 24 -6.59 -19.16 3.95
CA GLU A 24 -6.51 -19.01 2.50
C GLU A 24 -6.87 -17.59 2.06
N LEU A 25 -7.96 -17.05 2.62
CA LEU A 25 -8.42 -15.70 2.33
C LEU A 25 -7.40 -14.64 2.79
N VAL A 26 -6.82 -14.82 3.98
CA VAL A 26 -5.75 -13.95 4.49
C VAL A 26 -4.51 -14.04 3.61
N THR A 27 -4.05 -15.25 3.30
CA THR A 27 -2.87 -15.49 2.45
C THR A 27 -3.02 -14.82 1.09
N THR A 28 -4.19 -14.97 0.46
CA THR A 28 -4.48 -14.33 -0.84
C THR A 28 -4.50 -12.81 -0.73
N GLY A 29 -5.11 -12.27 0.33
CA GLY A 29 -5.18 -10.84 0.58
C GLY A 29 -3.84 -10.17 0.90
N CYS A 30 -2.87 -10.94 1.42
CA CYS A 30 -1.53 -10.43 1.74
C CYS A 30 -0.80 -9.86 0.53
N ALA A 31 -1.12 -10.29 -0.70
CA ALA A 31 -0.49 -9.74 -1.91
C ALA A 31 -0.63 -8.21 -2.00
N ASN A 32 -1.75 -7.64 -1.54
CA ASN A 32 -1.98 -6.19 -1.47
C ASN A 32 -0.96 -5.50 -0.56
N MET A 33 -0.82 -6.02 0.66
CA MET A 33 0.15 -5.52 1.64
C MET A 33 1.57 -5.66 1.12
N MET A 34 1.92 -6.83 0.56
CA MET A 34 3.23 -7.08 -0.02
C MET A 34 3.56 -6.08 -1.14
N GLN A 35 2.58 -5.70 -1.96
CA GLN A 35 2.77 -4.67 -2.98
C GLN A 35 3.03 -3.29 -2.37
N HIS A 36 2.31 -2.90 -1.32
CA HIS A 36 2.60 -1.65 -0.61
C HIS A 36 4.00 -1.63 0.02
N ILE A 37 4.45 -2.74 0.61
CA ILE A 37 5.81 -2.89 1.14
C ILE A 37 6.83 -2.67 0.02
N ARG A 38 6.70 -3.39 -1.10
CA ARG A 38 7.58 -3.22 -2.27
C ARG A 38 7.56 -1.80 -2.82
N ASN A 39 6.40 -1.14 -2.83
CA ASN A 39 6.27 0.25 -3.26
C ASN A 39 7.03 1.20 -2.34
N ALA A 40 6.91 1.06 -1.02
CA ALA A 40 7.64 1.88 -0.07
C ALA A 40 9.16 1.66 -0.18
N LEU A 41 9.61 0.41 -0.34
CA LEU A 41 11.03 0.08 -0.51
C LEU A 41 11.65 0.73 -1.77
N LYS A 42 10.88 1.01 -2.83
CA LYS A 42 11.38 1.73 -4.02
C LYS A 42 11.95 3.09 -3.69
N PHE A 43 11.39 3.78 -2.70
CA PHE A 43 11.85 5.08 -2.23
C PHE A 43 13.11 5.00 -1.38
N GLY A 44 13.62 3.79 -1.09
CA GLY A 44 14.75 3.62 -0.18
C GLY A 44 14.36 4.07 1.22
N VAL A 45 13.31 3.47 1.79
CA VAL A 45 12.95 3.63 3.21
C VAL A 45 12.66 2.25 3.81
N SER A 46 13.07 2.02 5.05
CA SER A 46 12.72 0.82 5.80
C SER A 46 11.22 0.75 6.04
N VAL A 47 10.66 -0.45 5.96
CA VAL A 47 9.23 -0.69 6.18
C VAL A 47 9.06 -1.54 7.42
N VAL A 48 8.30 -1.03 8.40
CA VAL A 48 7.85 -1.80 9.56
C VAL A 48 6.33 -1.98 9.42
N VAL A 49 5.87 -3.22 9.49
CA VAL A 49 4.45 -3.56 9.39
C VAL A 49 3.85 -3.72 10.79
N SER A 50 2.75 -3.02 11.05
CA SER A 50 1.93 -3.20 12.25
C SER A 50 0.72 -4.05 11.89
N VAL A 51 0.55 -5.19 12.57
CA VAL A 51 -0.63 -6.05 12.44
C VAL A 51 -1.53 -5.82 13.64
N ASN A 52 -2.58 -5.02 13.46
CA ASN A 52 -3.50 -4.71 14.55
C ASN A 52 -4.43 -5.89 14.80
N ARG A 53 -4.32 -6.54 15.96
CA ARG A 53 -5.14 -7.70 16.32
C ARG A 53 -6.57 -7.28 16.65
N PHE A 54 -7.53 -8.01 16.09
CA PHE A 54 -8.95 -7.99 16.45
C PHE A 54 -9.33 -9.22 17.28
N ALA A 55 -10.51 -9.18 17.92
CA ALA A 55 -10.96 -10.24 18.82
C ALA A 55 -11.20 -11.60 18.12
N SER A 56 -11.54 -11.58 16.83
CA SER A 56 -11.78 -12.77 16.01
C SER A 56 -10.51 -13.30 15.33
N ASP A 57 -9.41 -12.54 15.35
CA ASP A 57 -8.20 -12.95 14.63
C ASP A 57 -7.53 -14.14 15.33
N SER A 58 -7.27 -15.19 14.57
CA SER A 58 -6.49 -16.32 15.05
C SER A 58 -4.99 -15.99 15.11
N ASP A 59 -4.26 -16.66 16.01
CA ASP A 59 -2.79 -16.58 16.05
C ASP A 59 -2.17 -16.97 14.70
N ARG A 60 -2.79 -17.94 14.00
CA ARG A 60 -2.31 -18.45 12.73
C ARG A 60 -2.40 -17.41 11.62
N GLU A 61 -3.51 -16.70 11.52
CA GLU A 61 -3.68 -15.62 10.54
C GLU A 61 -2.67 -14.49 10.77
N ILE A 62 -2.47 -14.08 12.03
CA ILE A 62 -1.48 -13.06 12.38
C ILE A 62 -0.07 -13.49 11.97
N GLN A 63 0.31 -14.73 12.26
CA GLN A 63 1.61 -15.27 11.87
C GLN A 63 1.81 -15.28 10.35
N ILE A 64 0.77 -15.61 9.58
CA ILE A 64 0.81 -15.56 8.11
C ILE A 64 1.05 -14.13 7.61
N VAL A 65 0.35 -13.15 8.17
CA VAL A 65 0.53 -11.74 7.79
C VAL A 65 1.95 -11.30 8.09
N GLN A 66 2.47 -11.61 9.28
CA GLN A 66 3.86 -11.29 9.64
C GLN A 66 4.87 -11.95 8.69
N ALA A 67 4.72 -13.25 8.43
CA ALA A 67 5.60 -13.98 7.53
C ALA A 67 5.59 -13.39 6.11
N LYS A 68 4.39 -13.08 5.58
CA LYS A 68 4.24 -12.47 4.24
C LYS A 68 4.79 -11.04 4.17
N ALA A 69 4.70 -10.28 5.25
CA ALA A 69 5.32 -8.95 5.33
C ALA A 69 6.85 -9.05 5.26
N LEU A 70 7.45 -9.96 6.02
CA LEU A 70 8.89 -10.20 6.01
C LEU A 70 9.37 -10.74 4.64
N GLU A 71 8.61 -11.66 4.03
CA GLU A 71 8.87 -12.17 2.67
C GLU A 71 8.90 -11.04 1.62
N ALA A 72 8.06 -10.01 1.78
CA ALA A 72 8.03 -8.85 0.90
C ALA A 72 9.16 -7.83 1.15
N GLY A 73 9.99 -8.03 2.17
CA GLY A 73 11.13 -7.17 2.50
C GLY A 73 10.86 -6.15 3.60
N ALA A 74 9.79 -6.30 4.39
CA ALA A 74 9.65 -5.49 5.61
C ALA A 74 10.79 -5.81 6.60
N SER A 75 11.31 -4.78 7.25
CA SER A 75 12.35 -4.90 8.28
C SER A 75 11.83 -5.57 9.56
N ALA A 76 10.55 -5.39 9.85
CA ALA A 76 9.85 -6.05 10.95
C ALA A 76 8.35 -6.11 10.67
N ALA A 77 7.68 -7.10 11.27
CA ALA A 77 6.22 -7.21 11.26
C ALA A 77 5.73 -7.55 12.67
N ILE A 78 5.03 -6.62 13.31
CA ILE A 78 4.74 -6.65 14.74
C ILE A 78 3.23 -6.70 14.97
N GLU A 79 2.78 -7.72 15.71
CA GLU A 79 1.42 -7.73 16.24
C GLU A 79 1.24 -6.60 17.26
N CYS A 80 0.17 -5.85 17.10
CA CYS A 80 -0.17 -4.70 17.92
C CYS A 80 -1.57 -4.85 18.52
N ASN A 81 -1.69 -4.57 19.82
CA ASN A 81 -2.96 -4.64 20.55
C ASN A 81 -3.17 -3.37 21.40
N HIS A 82 -2.76 -2.22 20.86
CA HIS A 82 -2.84 -0.93 21.53
C HIS A 82 -4.27 -0.40 21.67
N TRP A 83 -5.21 -0.88 20.85
CA TRP A 83 -6.63 -0.56 21.04
C TRP A 83 -7.14 -1.06 22.39
N ALA A 84 -6.76 -2.28 22.81
CA ALA A 84 -7.17 -2.84 24.10
C ALA A 84 -6.21 -2.46 25.25
N LYS A 85 -4.91 -2.29 24.97
CA LYS A 85 -3.86 -2.13 26.00
C LYS A 85 -3.20 -0.75 26.05
N GLY A 86 -3.69 0.22 25.27
CA GLY A 86 -3.04 1.53 25.13
C GLY A 86 -1.61 1.41 24.63
N GLY A 87 -0.74 2.33 25.05
CA GLY A 87 0.67 2.37 24.61
C GLY A 87 1.45 1.07 24.89
N ALA A 88 1.11 0.34 25.96
CA ALA A 88 1.73 -0.94 26.29
C ALA A 88 1.53 -1.99 25.18
N GLY A 89 0.43 -1.92 24.42
CA GLY A 89 0.16 -2.80 23.29
C GLY A 89 0.91 -2.47 21.99
N ALA A 90 1.79 -1.47 22.00
CA ALA A 90 2.60 -1.04 20.86
C ALA A 90 4.09 -0.83 21.20
N VAL A 91 4.57 -1.26 22.37
CA VAL A 91 5.97 -1.09 22.77
C VAL A 91 6.92 -1.77 21.78
N ALA A 92 6.63 -3.03 21.42
CA ALA A 92 7.44 -3.76 20.44
C ALA A 92 7.45 -3.10 19.05
N LEU A 93 6.35 -2.45 18.65
CA LEU A 93 6.31 -1.66 17.42
C LEU A 93 7.22 -0.43 17.53
N GLY A 94 7.20 0.27 18.67
CA GLY A 94 8.07 1.41 18.94
C GLY A 94 9.56 1.02 18.90
N GLU A 95 9.92 -0.11 19.50
CA GLU A 95 11.29 -0.66 19.46
C GLU A 95 11.71 -1.01 18.02
N ALA A 96 10.83 -1.67 17.25
CA ALA A 96 11.10 -2.01 15.85
C ALA A 96 11.29 -0.76 14.96
N VAL A 97 10.49 0.29 15.19
CA VAL A 97 10.64 1.58 14.49
C VAL A 97 11.97 2.25 14.88
N ALA A 98 12.32 2.28 16.17
CA ALA A 98 13.59 2.83 16.62
C ALA A 98 14.80 2.10 16.01
N ALA A 99 14.74 0.77 15.94
CA ALA A 99 15.76 -0.05 15.29
C ALA A 99 15.85 0.23 13.78
N ALA A 100 14.71 0.34 13.08
CA ALA A 100 14.68 0.67 11.67
C ALA A 100 15.25 2.07 11.37
N CYS A 101 15.03 3.05 12.25
CA CYS A 101 15.61 4.38 12.14
C CYS A 101 17.13 4.41 12.43
N ALA A 102 17.62 3.53 13.31
CA ALA A 102 19.03 3.45 13.66
C ALA A 102 19.89 2.69 12.62
N ALA A 103 19.26 1.88 11.75
CA ALA A 103 19.96 1.15 10.71
C ALA A 103 20.66 2.10 9.71
N PRO A 104 21.87 1.76 9.22
CA PRO A 104 22.61 2.61 8.28
C PRO A 104 21.78 2.94 7.03
N SER A 105 21.65 4.24 6.78
CA SER A 105 21.07 4.93 5.61
C SER A 105 20.33 4.05 4.60
N ASN A 106 19.02 4.25 4.53
CA ASN A 106 18.30 4.06 3.28
C ASN A 106 18.52 5.31 2.41
N ALA A 107 19.07 5.14 1.20
CA ALA A 107 19.27 6.23 0.26
C ALA A 107 17.92 6.67 -0.33
N PHE A 108 17.23 7.57 0.40
CA PHE A 108 15.93 8.07 -0.03
C PHE A 108 16.02 8.65 -1.43
N ARG A 109 15.06 8.26 -2.28
CA ARG A 109 14.96 8.76 -3.64
C ARG A 109 13.50 8.94 -4.03
N PHE A 110 13.24 9.97 -4.84
CA PHE A 110 11.95 10.14 -5.48
C PHE A 110 11.76 9.10 -6.59
N LEU A 111 10.49 8.84 -6.92
CA LEU A 111 10.13 7.86 -7.95
C LEU A 111 10.55 8.30 -9.37
N TYR A 112 10.58 9.60 -9.60
CA TYR A 112 10.91 10.23 -10.87
C TYR A 112 11.60 11.58 -10.62
N PRO A 113 12.43 12.07 -11.56
CA PRO A 113 12.96 13.43 -11.53
C PRO A 113 11.88 14.45 -11.87
N VAL A 114 11.92 15.64 -11.26
CA VAL A 114 10.87 16.65 -11.47
C VAL A 114 10.99 17.33 -12.83
N GLU A 115 12.10 17.12 -13.53
CA GLU A 115 12.37 17.61 -14.88
C GLU A 115 11.76 16.71 -15.97
N SER A 116 11.23 15.52 -15.60
CA SER A 116 10.48 14.68 -16.53
C SER A 116 9.22 15.37 -17.04
N SER A 117 8.78 14.99 -18.25
CA SER A 117 7.49 15.48 -18.76
C SER A 117 6.33 15.04 -17.86
N ILE A 118 5.20 15.77 -17.92
CA ILE A 118 3.99 15.41 -17.17
C ILE A 118 3.59 13.95 -17.45
N GLU A 119 3.65 13.54 -18.71
CA GLU A 119 3.31 12.18 -19.13
C GLU A 119 4.25 11.14 -18.52
N GLN A 120 5.56 11.38 -18.53
CA GLN A 120 6.55 10.48 -17.94
C GLN A 120 6.39 10.33 -16.42
N LYS A 121 6.04 11.43 -15.74
CA LYS A 121 5.76 11.41 -14.29
C LYS A 121 4.52 10.58 -13.98
N VAL A 122 3.43 10.79 -14.72
CA VAL A 122 2.20 10.00 -14.59
C VAL A 122 2.48 8.53 -14.88
N GLU A 123 3.19 8.23 -15.97
CA GLU A 123 3.55 6.86 -16.35
C GLU A 123 4.42 6.18 -15.29
N SER A 124 5.37 6.92 -14.69
CA SER A 124 6.19 6.40 -13.60
C SER A 124 5.34 5.97 -12.40
N VAL A 125 4.36 6.77 -11.98
CA VAL A 125 3.45 6.38 -10.89
C VAL A 125 2.58 5.19 -11.28
N CYS A 126 1.96 5.24 -12.46
CA CYS A 126 1.07 4.18 -12.94
C CYS A 126 1.77 2.84 -13.08
N LYS A 127 2.94 2.79 -13.73
CA LYS A 127 3.68 1.53 -13.94
C LYS A 127 4.34 1.04 -12.66
N GLN A 128 5.03 1.92 -11.93
CA GLN A 128 5.91 1.49 -10.85
C GLN A 128 5.20 1.32 -9.50
N ILE A 129 4.13 2.06 -9.23
CA ILE A 129 3.38 2.00 -7.97
C ILE A 129 2.08 1.22 -8.14
N TYR A 130 1.34 1.49 -9.22
CA TYR A 130 0.03 0.86 -9.44
C TYR A 130 0.11 -0.45 -10.23
N GLY A 131 1.23 -0.72 -10.90
CA GLY A 131 1.40 -1.92 -11.73
C GLY A 131 0.58 -1.89 -13.02
N ALA A 132 0.19 -0.71 -13.50
CA ALA A 132 -0.57 -0.57 -14.74
C ALA A 132 0.32 -0.81 -15.97
N ASP A 133 -0.21 -1.48 -16.99
CA ASP A 133 0.51 -1.71 -18.25
C ASP A 133 0.71 -0.43 -19.08
N ALA A 134 -0.31 0.44 -19.10
CA ALA A 134 -0.32 1.64 -19.92
C ALA A 134 -1.14 2.77 -19.28
N VAL A 135 -0.90 3.99 -19.76
CA VAL A 135 -1.69 5.18 -19.43
C VAL A 135 -2.33 5.70 -20.70
N ALA A 136 -3.64 5.93 -20.65
CA ALA A 136 -4.39 6.56 -21.73
C ALA A 136 -4.82 7.97 -21.32
N TYR A 137 -4.68 8.91 -22.24
CA TYR A 137 -5.08 10.31 -22.04
C TYR A 137 -6.27 10.64 -22.93
N SER A 138 -7.25 11.35 -22.36
CA SER A 138 -8.32 11.93 -23.16
C SER A 138 -7.78 13.10 -23.99
N PRO A 139 -8.45 13.50 -25.08
CA PRO A 139 -8.06 14.66 -25.87
C PRO A 139 -7.92 15.94 -25.02
N LEU A 140 -8.86 16.15 -24.09
CA LEU A 140 -8.81 17.28 -23.16
C LEU A 140 -7.59 17.22 -22.22
N ALA A 141 -7.21 16.03 -21.75
CA ALA A 141 -6.03 15.88 -20.91
C ALA A 141 -4.75 16.25 -21.68
N LEU A 142 -4.62 15.81 -22.93
CA LEU A 142 -3.48 16.15 -23.78
C LEU A 142 -3.39 17.66 -24.04
N GLU A 143 -4.52 18.32 -24.32
CA GLU A 143 -4.58 19.78 -24.49
C GLU A 143 -4.12 20.51 -23.21
N LYS A 144 -4.55 20.05 -22.03
CA LYS A 144 -4.14 20.65 -20.75
C LYS A 144 -2.67 20.40 -20.43
N ILE A 145 -2.14 19.22 -20.75
CA ILE A 145 -0.72 18.92 -20.59
C ILE A 145 0.12 19.89 -21.45
N GLN A 146 -0.24 20.07 -22.72
CA GLN A 146 0.44 21.03 -23.61
C GLN A 146 0.40 22.46 -23.06
N LEU A 147 -0.77 22.91 -22.58
CA LEU A 147 -0.92 24.22 -21.95
C LEU A 147 -0.03 24.37 -20.71
N PHE A 148 -0.01 23.38 -19.82
CA PHE A 148 0.77 23.44 -18.59
C PHE A 148 2.28 23.45 -18.87
N THR A 149 2.73 22.67 -19.85
CA THR A 149 4.12 22.72 -20.32
C THR A 149 4.47 24.08 -20.90
N ALA A 150 3.60 24.69 -21.71
CA ALA A 150 3.82 26.03 -22.26
C ALA A 150 3.87 27.12 -21.17
N CYS A 151 3.17 26.93 -20.05
CA CYS A 151 3.22 27.81 -18.89
C CYS A 151 4.42 27.55 -17.95
N GLY A 152 5.25 26.52 -18.20
CA GLY A 152 6.34 26.12 -17.32
C GLY A 152 5.91 25.42 -16.03
N TYR A 153 4.68 24.89 -15.99
CA TYR A 153 4.15 24.12 -14.85
C TYR A 153 4.48 22.62 -14.94
N ASP A 154 5.12 22.20 -16.02
CA ASP A 154 5.62 20.85 -16.20
C ASP A 154 6.69 20.48 -15.18
N LEU A 155 7.36 21.45 -14.53
CA LEU A 155 8.32 21.23 -13.44
C LEU A 155 7.66 21.03 -12.06
N LEU A 156 6.34 20.90 -11.98
CA LEU A 156 5.64 20.56 -10.74
C LEU A 156 5.52 19.03 -10.57
N PRO A 157 5.41 18.52 -9.32
CA PRO A 157 5.10 17.12 -9.08
C PRO A 157 3.65 16.78 -9.45
N ILE A 158 3.39 15.51 -9.71
CA ILE A 158 2.06 15.01 -10.06
C ILE A 158 1.30 14.53 -8.82
N CYS A 159 0.05 14.98 -8.70
CA CYS A 159 -0.93 14.45 -7.76
C CYS A 159 -1.93 13.56 -8.50
N MET A 160 -1.94 12.26 -8.19
CA MET A 160 -2.84 11.29 -8.82
C MET A 160 -4.20 11.28 -8.13
N ALA A 161 -5.24 11.78 -8.81
CA ALA A 161 -6.62 11.69 -8.34
C ALA A 161 -7.30 10.42 -8.87
N LYS A 162 -7.47 9.40 -8.02
CA LYS A 162 -8.17 8.15 -8.34
C LYS A 162 -8.84 7.56 -7.09
N THR A 163 -9.61 6.47 -7.26
CA THR A 163 -10.16 5.72 -6.13
C THR A 163 -9.06 5.22 -5.19
N HIS A 164 -9.28 5.26 -3.88
CA HIS A 164 -8.35 4.74 -2.87
C HIS A 164 -8.52 3.24 -2.61
N LEU A 165 -9.54 2.60 -3.19
CA LEU A 165 -9.97 1.23 -2.88
C LEU A 165 -9.24 0.13 -3.68
N SER A 166 -8.35 0.52 -4.59
CA SER A 166 -7.74 -0.34 -5.61
C SER A 166 -6.46 0.31 -6.15
N PHE A 167 -5.48 -0.46 -6.60
CA PHE A 167 -4.35 0.09 -7.36
C PHE A 167 -4.79 0.58 -8.76
N SER A 168 -5.82 -0.04 -9.35
CA SER A 168 -6.37 0.40 -10.64
C SER A 168 -7.36 1.57 -10.47
N THR A 169 -7.89 2.09 -11.57
CA THR A 169 -8.94 3.14 -11.55
C THR A 169 -10.32 2.60 -11.16
N ASP A 170 -10.49 1.27 -11.09
CA ASP A 170 -11.74 0.60 -10.73
C ASP A 170 -11.75 0.19 -9.23
N PRO A 171 -12.67 0.71 -8.40
CA PRO A 171 -12.75 0.40 -6.96
C PRO A 171 -13.09 -1.06 -6.63
N THR A 172 -13.63 -1.81 -7.60
CA THR A 172 -14.07 -3.20 -7.43
C THR A 172 -12.91 -4.19 -7.60
N LYS A 173 -11.88 -3.81 -8.36
CA LYS A 173 -10.66 -4.61 -8.54
C LYS A 173 -9.80 -4.59 -7.27
N LYS A 174 -10.01 -5.56 -6.38
CA LYS A 174 -9.24 -5.69 -5.13
C LYS A 174 -7.86 -6.31 -5.38
N ASN A 175 -7.03 -6.22 -4.35
CA ASN A 175 -5.72 -6.87 -4.27
C ASN A 175 -4.73 -6.22 -5.23
N VAL A 176 -3.93 -7.00 -5.96
CA VAL A 176 -2.98 -6.51 -6.96
C VAL A 176 -3.50 -6.84 -8.35
N PRO A 177 -4.38 -5.99 -8.93
CA PRO A 177 -4.87 -6.22 -10.29
C PRO A 177 -3.75 -6.04 -11.31
N THR A 178 -3.78 -6.87 -12.36
CA THR A 178 -2.95 -6.76 -13.57
C THR A 178 -3.82 -6.27 -14.72
#